data_AF-G3N980-F1
#
_entry.id   AF-G3N980-F1
#
_cell.length_a   1.000
_cell.length_b   1.000
_cell.length_c   1.000
_cell.angle_alpha   90.00
_cell.angle_beta   90.00
_cell.angle_gamma   90.00
#
_symmetry.space_group_name_H-M   'P 1'
#
loop_
_entity.id
_entity.type
_entity.pdbx_description
1 polymer ?
#
loop_
_entity_poly.entity_id
_entity_poly.type
_entity_poly.pdbx_seq_one_letter_code
_entity_poly.pdbx_strand_id
1 'polypeptide(L)'
;MMALNLTINASNPPLGALLTAEHVKGVVQVSVEEGKDTQLHVSDSLQFNDVNSISRYLARVAPALGLYGANMMEQTEVDHWLEFSARCLCGPIILSKALGELHKALSLRTFLVGHSLTLADLSVWAALKGHAGWPSQGESFAHVNRWFSFLSTQVPFTAVGNKYASKKAPLSKSSSDDKKQDVGKFVDLPGAEMGKVVVRFPPEASGYLHIGHAKAALLNQHYQITFKGKLIMRFDDTNPEKEKEDFEKVILEDVAMLQIHPDQFTYTSDHFTTIMGFAEQMLR
;
A
#
# COMPACT_ATOMS: atom_id res chain seq x y z
N MET A 1 -16.37 -8.03 -28.80
CA MET A 1 -16.27 -8.44 -27.38
C MET A 1 -17.67 -8.42 -26.82
N MET A 2 -18.11 -9.48 -26.14
CA MET A 2 -19.41 -9.49 -25.47
C MET A 2 -19.37 -8.46 -24.33
N ALA A 3 -20.27 -7.48 -24.37
CA ALA A 3 -20.45 -6.54 -23.27
C ALA A 3 -21.16 -7.28 -22.13
N LEU A 4 -20.51 -7.38 -20.97
CA LEU A 4 -21.10 -7.98 -19.79
C LEU A 4 -21.85 -6.90 -19.00
N ASN A 5 -23.05 -7.22 -18.53
CA ASN A 5 -23.83 -6.32 -17.66
C ASN A 5 -23.97 -6.94 -16.26
N LEU A 6 -23.38 -6.28 -15.28
CA LEU A 6 -23.46 -6.63 -13.87
C LEU A 6 -24.49 -5.72 -13.19
N THR A 7 -25.66 -6.27 -12.91
CA THR A 7 -26.64 -5.63 -12.03
C THR A 7 -26.25 -5.91 -10.58
N ILE A 8 -26.23 -4.88 -9.73
CA ILE A 8 -25.91 -5.00 -8.30
C ILE A 8 -27.08 -4.60 -7.41
N ASN A 9 -27.27 -5.32 -6.30
CA ASN A 9 -28.21 -4.89 -5.27
C ASN A 9 -27.67 -3.64 -4.55
N ALA A 10 -28.31 -2.49 -4.77
CA ALA A 10 -27.88 -1.22 -4.17
C ALA A 10 -28.04 -1.17 -2.63
N SER A 11 -28.95 -1.99 -2.06
CA SER A 11 -29.19 -2.05 -0.62
C SER A 11 -28.16 -2.91 0.12
N ASN A 12 -27.56 -3.89 -0.57
CA ASN A 12 -26.47 -4.71 -0.05
C ASN A 12 -25.42 -4.93 -1.17
N PRO A 13 -24.54 -3.94 -1.41
CA PRO A 13 -23.61 -3.98 -2.53
C PRO A 13 -22.63 -5.17 -2.42
N PRO A 14 -22.51 -6.02 -3.47
CA PRO A 14 -21.61 -7.16 -3.46
C PRO A 14 -20.16 -6.71 -3.71
N LEU A 15 -19.51 -6.19 -2.66
CA LEU A 15 -18.18 -5.57 -2.78
C LEU A 15 -17.14 -6.47 -3.47
N GLY A 16 -17.15 -7.78 -3.25
CA GLY A 16 -16.22 -8.72 -3.89
C GLY A 16 -16.39 -8.80 -5.41
N ALA A 17 -17.64 -8.87 -5.89
CA ALA A 17 -17.93 -8.88 -7.32
C ALA A 17 -17.64 -7.51 -7.95
N LEU A 18 -17.92 -6.41 -7.25
CA LEU A 18 -17.62 -5.05 -7.69
C LEU A 18 -16.12 -4.82 -7.84
N LEU A 19 -15.33 -5.26 -6.86
CA LEU A 19 -13.86 -5.21 -6.95
C LEU A 19 -13.36 -6.06 -8.11
N THR A 20 -13.93 -7.24 -8.31
CA THR A 20 -13.55 -8.10 -9.45
C THR A 20 -13.84 -7.39 -10.78
N ALA A 21 -15.05 -6.82 -10.93
CA ALA A 21 -15.43 -6.03 -12.10
C ALA A 21 -14.48 -4.85 -12.36
N GLU A 22 -14.11 -4.12 -11.31
CA GLU A 22 -13.19 -2.98 -11.37
C GLU A 22 -11.78 -3.38 -11.85
N HIS A 23 -11.28 -4.57 -11.48
CA HIS A 23 -9.99 -5.07 -11.95
C HIS A 23 -10.03 -5.58 -13.38
N VAL A 24 -11.15 -6.16 -13.83
CA VAL A 24 -11.28 -6.69 -15.20
C VAL A 24 -11.69 -5.64 -16.23
N LYS A 25 -12.19 -4.47 -15.83
CA LYS A 25 -12.73 -3.43 -16.75
C LYS A 25 -11.74 -2.95 -17.82
N GLY A 26 -10.44 -3.05 -17.57
CA GLY A 26 -9.40 -2.67 -18.52
C GLY A 26 -9.20 -3.71 -19.64
N VAL A 27 -9.64 -4.94 -19.42
CA VAL A 27 -9.48 -6.08 -20.35
C VAL A 27 -10.84 -6.49 -20.96
N VAL A 28 -11.92 -6.36 -20.19
CA VAL A 28 -13.27 -6.79 -20.56
C VAL A 28 -14.23 -5.62 -20.41
N GLN A 29 -15.12 -5.42 -21.40
CA GLN A 29 -16.19 -4.43 -21.28
C GLN A 29 -17.25 -4.91 -20.29
N VAL A 30 -17.18 -4.41 -19.07
CA VAL A 30 -18.14 -4.65 -17.99
C VAL A 30 -18.87 -3.35 -17.68
N SER A 31 -20.20 -3.38 -17.81
CA SER A 31 -21.09 -2.32 -17.34
C SER A 31 -21.66 -2.72 -15.98
N VAL A 32 -21.81 -1.75 -15.08
CA VAL A 32 -22.35 -1.97 -13.72
C VAL A 32 -23.60 -1.12 -13.54
N GLU A 33 -24.73 -1.78 -13.34
CA GLU A 33 -26.04 -1.15 -13.17
C GLU A 33 -26.58 -1.39 -11.76
N GLU A 34 -27.31 -0.41 -11.21
CA GLU A 34 -27.94 -0.55 -9.90
C GLU A 34 -29.34 -1.15 -10.03
N GLY A 35 -29.61 -2.21 -9.27
CA GLY A 35 -30.87 -2.92 -9.28
C GLY A 35 -31.28 -3.45 -7.91
N LYS A 36 -32.29 -4.33 -7.90
CA LYS A 36 -32.79 -4.99 -6.69
C LYS A 36 -31.99 -6.23 -6.32
N ASP A 37 -31.45 -6.92 -7.32
CA ASP A 37 -30.75 -8.19 -7.16
C ASP A 37 -29.35 -8.11 -7.80
N THR A 38 -28.44 -8.95 -7.30
CA THR A 38 -27.08 -9.07 -7.86
C THR A 38 -27.08 -10.16 -8.92
N GLN A 39 -26.83 -9.79 -10.18
CA GLN A 39 -26.87 -10.73 -11.30
C GLN A 39 -25.95 -10.25 -12.44
N LEU A 40 -25.21 -11.18 -13.03
CA LEU A 40 -24.37 -10.95 -14.21
C LEU A 40 -25.04 -11.57 -15.43
N HIS A 41 -25.39 -10.72 -16.39
CA HIS A 41 -25.92 -11.13 -17.69
C HIS A 41 -24.75 -11.38 -18.65
N VAL A 42 -24.62 -12.62 -19.11
CA VAL A 42 -23.58 -13.05 -20.06
C VAL A 42 -24.13 -13.16 -21.47
N SER A 43 -25.34 -13.69 -21.61
CA SER A 43 -26.09 -13.81 -22.87
C SER A 43 -27.58 -13.89 -22.58
N ASP A 44 -28.43 -13.87 -23.62
CA ASP A 44 -29.90 -13.93 -23.48
C ASP A 44 -30.40 -15.15 -22.68
N SER A 45 -29.62 -16.23 -22.62
CA SER A 45 -29.98 -17.48 -21.94
C SER A 45 -29.15 -17.79 -20.69
N LEU A 46 -28.07 -17.04 -20.42
CA LEU A 46 -27.14 -17.33 -19.32
C LEU A 46 -26.95 -16.13 -18.41
N GLN A 47 -27.32 -16.34 -17.14
CA GLN A 47 -27.14 -15.38 -16.06
C GLN A 47 -26.57 -16.08 -14.82
N PHE A 48 -25.70 -15.36 -14.10
CA PHE A 48 -25.18 -15.81 -12.81
C PHE A 48 -25.72 -14.92 -11.71
N ASN A 49 -26.30 -15.53 -10.67
CA ASN A 49 -27.00 -14.81 -9.60
C ASN A 49 -26.26 -14.85 -8.25
N ASP A 50 -25.20 -15.64 -8.15
CA ASP A 50 -24.39 -15.75 -6.94
C ASP A 50 -23.03 -15.05 -7.10
N VAL A 51 -22.59 -14.36 -6.05
CA VAL A 51 -21.38 -13.53 -6.04
C VAL A 51 -20.12 -14.31 -6.41
N ASN A 52 -20.04 -15.59 -6.01
CA ASN A 52 -18.86 -16.41 -6.26
C ASN A 52 -18.81 -16.83 -7.73
N SER A 53 -19.92 -17.27 -8.35
CA SER A 53 -19.96 -17.59 -9.78
C SER A 53 -19.73 -16.36 -10.65
N ILE A 54 -20.28 -15.21 -10.27
CA ILE A 54 -20.01 -13.93 -10.94
C ILE A 54 -18.51 -13.63 -10.91
N SER A 55 -17.90 -13.65 -9.73
CA SER A 55 -16.45 -13.37 -9.57
C SER A 55 -15.60 -14.37 -10.33
N ARG A 56 -15.94 -15.67 -10.28
CA ARG A 56 -15.27 -16.74 -11.04
C ARG A 56 -15.33 -16.49 -12.54
N TYR A 57 -16.51 -16.16 -13.06
CA TYR A 57 -16.71 -15.93 -14.48
C TYR A 57 -15.89 -14.73 -14.95
N LEU A 58 -15.96 -13.60 -14.23
CA LEU A 58 -15.17 -12.41 -14.54
C LEU A 58 -13.66 -12.69 -14.55
N ALA A 59 -13.15 -13.43 -13.55
CA ALA A 59 -11.74 -13.82 -13.51
C ALA A 59 -11.35 -14.74 -14.69
N ARG A 60 -12.22 -15.67 -15.09
CA ARG A 60 -11.97 -16.61 -16.20
C ARG A 60 -12.02 -15.96 -17.58
N VAL A 61 -12.83 -14.92 -17.75
CA VAL A 61 -12.87 -14.14 -19.00
C VAL A 61 -11.63 -13.24 -19.15
N ALA A 62 -10.92 -12.95 -18.05
CA ALA A 62 -9.68 -12.17 -18.03
C ALA A 62 -8.48 -12.96 -17.47
N PRO A 63 -8.06 -14.07 -18.12
CA PRO A 63 -7.01 -14.95 -17.57
C PRO A 63 -5.65 -14.24 -17.46
N ALA A 64 -5.39 -13.23 -18.28
CA ALA A 64 -4.16 -12.45 -18.26
C ALA A 64 -3.92 -11.70 -16.93
N LEU A 65 -4.98 -11.45 -16.16
CA LEU A 65 -4.88 -10.78 -14.86
C LEU A 65 -4.53 -11.73 -13.71
N GLY A 66 -4.51 -13.05 -13.93
CA GLY A 66 -4.12 -14.03 -12.92
C GLY A 66 -5.05 -14.12 -11.69
N LEU A 67 -6.24 -13.52 -11.73
CA LEU A 67 -7.15 -13.43 -10.58
C LEU A 67 -7.62 -14.80 -10.05
N TYR A 68 -7.55 -15.85 -10.87
CA TYR A 68 -7.93 -17.21 -10.50
C TYR A 68 -6.75 -18.12 -10.13
N GLY A 69 -5.53 -17.59 -10.03
CA GLY A 69 -4.32 -18.38 -9.79
C GLY A 69 -3.67 -18.92 -11.07
N ALA A 70 -2.36 -19.16 -11.02
CA ALA A 70 -1.53 -19.54 -12.17
C ALA A 70 -1.49 -21.06 -12.43
N ASN A 71 -1.74 -21.88 -11.40
CA ASN A 71 -1.67 -23.33 -11.47
C ASN A 71 -2.84 -23.98 -10.71
N MET A 72 -3.00 -25.30 -10.86
CA MET A 72 -4.11 -26.06 -10.26
C MET A 72 -4.16 -25.93 -8.73
N MET A 73 -3.00 -25.85 -8.08
CA MET A 73 -2.91 -25.71 -6.62
C MET A 73 -3.45 -24.34 -6.20
N GLU A 74 -2.99 -23.27 -6.81
CA GLU A 74 -3.46 -21.91 -6.54
C GLU A 74 -4.95 -21.75 -6.86
N GLN A 75 -5.44 -22.34 -7.95
CA GLN A 75 -6.87 -22.35 -8.29
C GLN A 75 -7.71 -23.01 -7.18
N THR A 76 -7.18 -24.08 -6.59
CA THR A 76 -7.83 -24.77 -5.47
C THR A 76 -7.77 -23.94 -4.19
N GLU A 77 -6.65 -23.27 -3.89
CA GLU A 77 -6.56 -22.34 -2.77
C GLU A 77 -7.56 -21.16 -2.95
N VAL A 78 -7.72 -20.64 -4.17
CA VAL A 78 -8.72 -19.60 -4.46
C VAL A 78 -10.13 -20.09 -4.17
N ASP A 79 -10.48 -21.29 -4.62
CA ASP A 79 -11.79 -21.88 -4.35
C ASP A 79 -12.03 -22.13 -2.86
N HIS A 80 -11.00 -22.56 -2.12
CA HIS A 80 -11.04 -22.68 -0.66
C HIS A 80 -11.39 -21.35 0.01
N TRP A 81 -10.70 -20.26 -0.36
CA TRP A 81 -10.94 -18.93 0.24
C TRP A 81 -12.29 -18.30 -0.16
N LEU A 82 -12.76 -18.56 -1.37
CA LEU A 82 -14.12 -18.18 -1.80
C LEU A 82 -15.17 -18.85 -0.91
N GLU A 83 -15.03 -20.14 -0.64
CA GLU A 83 -15.92 -20.86 0.26
C GLU A 83 -15.79 -20.40 1.72
N PHE A 84 -14.56 -20.21 2.20
CA PHE A 84 -14.27 -19.67 3.52
C PHE A 84 -14.96 -18.31 3.75
N SER A 85 -14.88 -17.40 2.77
CA SER A 85 -15.52 -16.09 2.87
C SER A 85 -17.05 -16.16 2.88
N ALA A 86 -17.64 -17.11 2.16
CA ALA A 86 -19.08 -17.29 2.10
C ALA A 86 -19.67 -17.99 3.34
N ARG A 87 -18.89 -18.86 4.00
CA ARG A 87 -19.36 -19.69 5.13
C ARG A 87 -18.88 -19.18 6.49
N CYS A 88 -17.58 -18.92 6.64
CA CYS A 88 -16.96 -18.66 7.94
C CYS A 88 -17.05 -17.18 8.37
N LEU A 89 -17.24 -16.26 7.42
CA LEU A 89 -17.29 -14.81 7.69
C LEU A 89 -18.72 -14.23 7.70
N CYS A 90 -19.74 -15.07 7.49
CA CYS A 90 -21.16 -14.65 7.46
C CYS A 90 -21.86 -14.71 8.84
N GLY A 91 -21.18 -15.15 9.91
CA GLY A 91 -21.79 -15.35 11.23
C GLY A 91 -20.94 -14.83 12.40
N PRO A 92 -21.52 -14.09 13.37
CA PRO A 92 -20.77 -13.45 14.44
C PRO A 92 -20.13 -14.42 15.44
N ILE A 93 -20.67 -15.63 15.59
CA ILE A 93 -20.20 -16.65 16.53
C ILE A 93 -18.88 -17.31 16.06
N ILE A 94 -18.65 -17.37 14.74
CA ILE A 94 -17.54 -18.12 14.14
C ILE A 94 -16.36 -17.19 13.77
N LEU A 95 -16.55 -15.87 13.84
CA LEU A 95 -15.59 -14.88 13.38
C LEU A 95 -14.21 -15.02 14.04
N SER A 96 -14.13 -15.20 15.36
CA SER A 96 -12.83 -15.25 16.06
C SER A 96 -12.00 -16.47 15.64
N LYS A 97 -12.64 -17.62 15.45
CA LYS A 97 -11.98 -18.84 14.95
C LYS A 97 -11.52 -18.65 13.50
N ALA A 98 -12.39 -18.11 12.65
CA ALA A 98 -12.08 -17.79 11.27
C ALA A 98 -10.91 -16.80 11.16
N LEU A 99 -10.89 -15.74 11.98
CA LEU A 99 -9.80 -14.79 12.05
C LEU A 99 -8.49 -15.44 12.52
N GLY A 100 -8.55 -16.40 13.44
CA GLY A 100 -7.39 -17.19 13.85
C GLY A 100 -6.79 -18.03 12.72
N GLU A 101 -7.64 -18.68 11.91
CA GLU A 101 -7.22 -19.43 10.72
C GLU A 101 -6.62 -18.51 9.66
N LEU A 102 -7.29 -17.39 9.37
CA LEU A 102 -6.83 -16.37 8.42
C LEU A 102 -5.50 -15.72 8.87
N HIS A 103 -5.35 -15.45 10.17
CA HIS A 103 -4.13 -14.89 10.73
C HIS A 103 -2.93 -15.83 10.57
N LYS A 104 -3.12 -17.13 10.80
CA LYS A 104 -2.09 -18.14 10.55
C LYS A 104 -1.72 -18.21 9.07
N ALA A 105 -2.70 -18.21 8.18
CA ALA A 105 -2.46 -18.23 6.73
C ALA A 105 -1.68 -17.00 6.25
N LEU A 106 -1.97 -15.82 6.80
CA LEU A 106 -1.31 -14.56 6.44
C LEU A 106 0.02 -14.30 7.15
N SER A 107 0.45 -15.17 8.07
CA SER A 107 1.69 -14.97 8.84
C SER A 107 2.95 -14.87 7.97
N LEU A 108 3.02 -15.67 6.90
CA LEU A 108 4.14 -15.70 5.96
C LEU A 108 3.76 -15.25 4.55
N ARG A 109 2.61 -14.59 4.38
CA ARG A 109 2.05 -14.27 3.06
C ARG A 109 1.67 -12.80 2.92
N THR A 110 1.87 -12.24 1.72
CA THR A 110 1.40 -10.88 1.38
C THR A 110 0.00 -10.91 0.81
N PHE A 111 -0.32 -11.91 -0.02
CA PHE A 111 -1.64 -12.20 -0.56
C PHE A 111 -2.06 -13.62 -0.12
N LEU A 112 -3.34 -13.94 -0.14
CA LEU A 112 -3.80 -15.25 0.32
C LEU A 112 -3.28 -16.40 -0.54
N VAL A 113 -3.20 -16.18 -1.85
CA VAL A 113 -2.77 -17.19 -2.84
C VAL A 113 -1.63 -16.63 -3.68
N GLY A 114 -0.54 -17.39 -3.79
CA GLY A 114 0.63 -16.99 -4.57
C GLY A 114 1.26 -15.67 -4.11
N HIS A 115 1.67 -14.84 -5.09
CA HIS A 115 2.36 -13.57 -4.86
C HIS A 115 1.64 -12.36 -5.50
N SER A 116 0.39 -12.53 -5.92
CA SER A 116 -0.41 -11.51 -6.59
C SER A 116 -1.83 -11.47 -6.05
N LEU A 117 -2.56 -10.40 -6.36
CA LEU A 117 -3.97 -10.27 -5.99
C LEU A 117 -4.81 -11.34 -6.70
N THR A 118 -5.63 -12.07 -5.93
CA THR A 118 -6.54 -13.09 -6.47
C THR A 118 -7.97 -12.89 -5.95
N LEU A 119 -8.92 -13.67 -6.49
CA LEU A 119 -10.29 -13.67 -5.98
C LEU A 119 -10.37 -14.01 -4.49
N ALA A 120 -9.43 -14.80 -3.96
CA ALA A 120 -9.35 -15.09 -2.53
C ALA A 120 -9.24 -13.80 -1.71
N ASP A 121 -8.36 -12.89 -2.13
CA ASP A 121 -8.16 -11.63 -1.44
C ASP A 121 -9.40 -10.73 -1.54
N LEU A 122 -9.97 -10.63 -2.73
CA LEU A 122 -11.17 -9.82 -2.98
C LEU A 122 -12.37 -10.30 -2.16
N SER A 123 -12.61 -11.61 -2.12
CA SER A 123 -13.78 -12.18 -1.44
C SER A 123 -13.66 -12.11 0.08
N VAL A 124 -12.50 -12.46 0.63
CA VAL A 124 -12.25 -12.41 2.08
C VAL A 124 -12.25 -10.96 2.57
N TRP A 125 -11.65 -10.04 1.81
CA TRP A 125 -11.65 -8.62 2.18
C TRP A 125 -13.07 -8.04 2.19
N ALA A 126 -13.86 -8.32 1.15
CA ALA A 126 -15.23 -7.87 1.05
C ALA A 126 -16.10 -8.42 2.18
N ALA A 127 -15.95 -9.70 2.52
CA ALA A 127 -16.67 -10.33 3.63
C ALA A 127 -16.30 -9.69 4.98
N LEU A 128 -15.01 -9.44 5.24
CA LEU A 128 -14.55 -8.77 6.46
C LEU A 128 -15.04 -7.32 6.55
N LYS A 129 -14.99 -6.57 5.45
CA LYS A 129 -15.46 -5.18 5.41
C LYS A 129 -16.95 -5.06 5.74
N GLY A 130 -17.75 -6.04 5.34
CA GLY A 130 -19.18 -6.11 5.65
C GLY A 130 -19.51 -6.54 7.09
N HIS A 131 -18.55 -7.08 7.83
CA HIS A 131 -18.79 -7.61 9.16
C HIS A 131 -18.63 -6.54 10.26
N ALA A 132 -19.70 -6.27 11.01
CA ALA A 132 -19.73 -5.20 12.03
C ALA A 132 -18.70 -5.41 13.17
N GLY A 133 -18.32 -6.66 13.46
CA GLY A 133 -17.34 -7.01 14.50
C GLY A 133 -15.87 -6.98 14.06
N TRP A 134 -15.57 -6.78 12.77
CA TRP A 134 -14.18 -6.73 12.29
C TRP A 134 -13.38 -5.54 12.86
N PRO A 135 -13.92 -4.30 12.90
CA PRO A 135 -13.14 -3.15 13.37
C PRO A 135 -12.63 -3.28 14.81
N SER A 136 -13.39 -3.92 15.70
CA SER A 136 -12.99 -4.11 17.11
C SER A 136 -12.04 -5.29 17.32
N GLN A 137 -12.09 -6.31 16.45
CA GLN A 137 -11.22 -7.51 16.57
C GLN A 137 -9.92 -7.39 15.76
N GLY A 138 -9.82 -6.41 14.85
CA GLY A 138 -8.65 -6.23 13.99
C GLY A 138 -7.35 -6.01 14.77
N GLU A 139 -7.40 -5.36 15.93
CA GLU A 139 -6.22 -5.11 16.77
C GLU A 139 -5.58 -6.41 17.30
N SER A 140 -6.37 -7.44 17.55
CA SER A 140 -5.88 -8.73 18.05
C SER A 140 -5.19 -9.59 16.98
N PHE A 141 -5.38 -9.27 15.69
CA PHE A 141 -4.88 -10.08 14.58
C PHE A 141 -3.97 -9.27 13.65
N ALA A 142 -2.75 -8.98 14.10
CA ALA A 142 -1.79 -8.13 13.40
C ALA A 142 -1.60 -8.44 11.91
N HIS A 143 -1.43 -9.71 11.51
CA HIS A 143 -1.22 -10.09 10.10
C HIS A 143 -2.46 -9.83 9.22
N VAL A 144 -3.65 -10.06 9.78
CA VAL A 144 -4.92 -9.80 9.09
C VAL A 144 -5.13 -8.30 8.96
N ASN A 145 -4.86 -7.53 10.02
CA ASN A 145 -4.97 -6.08 9.98
C ASN A 145 -3.98 -5.45 8.98
N ARG A 146 -2.72 -5.92 8.96
CA ARG A 146 -1.72 -5.51 7.97
C ARG A 146 -2.20 -5.77 6.55
N TRP A 147 -2.66 -7.00 6.27
CA TRP A 147 -3.16 -7.38 4.94
C TRP A 147 -4.40 -6.57 4.55
N PHE A 148 -5.37 -6.43 5.45
CA PHE A 148 -6.60 -5.69 5.21
C PHE A 148 -6.33 -4.21 4.95
N SER A 149 -5.43 -3.60 5.73
CA SER A 149 -5.01 -2.21 5.55
C SER A 149 -4.27 -2.03 4.23
N PHE A 150 -3.36 -2.95 3.90
CA PHE A 150 -2.63 -2.95 2.63
C PHE A 150 -3.56 -3.02 1.41
N LEU A 151 -4.59 -3.86 1.43
CA LEU A 151 -5.57 -3.89 0.34
C LEU A 151 -6.45 -2.63 0.32
N SER A 152 -6.85 -2.14 1.49
CA SER A 152 -7.73 -0.97 1.62
C SER A 152 -7.12 0.33 1.09
N THR A 153 -5.79 0.45 1.02
CA THR A 153 -5.12 1.65 0.49
C THR A 153 -5.02 1.66 -1.03
N GLN A 154 -5.28 0.54 -1.69
CA GLN A 154 -5.19 0.44 -3.15
C GLN A 154 -6.35 1.19 -3.83
N VAL A 155 -6.08 1.77 -5.00
CA VAL A 155 -7.03 2.59 -5.75
C VAL A 155 -8.37 1.89 -6.02
N PRO A 156 -8.42 0.62 -6.48
CA PRO A 156 -9.70 -0.06 -6.72
C PRO A 156 -10.54 -0.24 -5.45
N PHE A 157 -9.88 -0.50 -4.31
CA PHE A 157 -10.55 -0.71 -3.03
C PHE A 157 -11.12 0.59 -2.44
N THR A 158 -10.37 1.68 -2.56
CA THR A 158 -10.86 3.01 -2.16
C THR A 158 -11.99 3.49 -3.06
N ALA A 159 -11.90 3.29 -4.38
CA ALA A 159 -12.94 3.67 -5.33
C ALA A 159 -14.26 2.94 -5.07
N VAL A 160 -14.23 1.60 -4.98
CA VAL A 160 -15.43 0.79 -4.70
C VAL A 160 -15.94 1.03 -3.29
N GLY A 161 -15.04 1.11 -2.30
CA GLY A 161 -15.38 1.34 -0.90
C GLY A 161 -16.08 2.68 -0.66
N ASN A 162 -15.61 3.76 -1.28
CA ASN A 162 -16.23 5.09 -1.17
C ASN A 162 -17.56 5.17 -1.92
N LYS A 163 -17.64 4.56 -3.11
CA LYS A 163 -18.85 4.59 -3.94
C LYS A 163 -20.01 3.81 -3.34
N TYR A 164 -19.71 2.68 -2.69
CA TYR A 164 -20.71 1.75 -2.17
C TYR A 164 -20.69 1.60 -0.64
N ALA A 165 -20.14 2.58 0.08
CA ALA A 165 -20.24 2.65 1.54
C ALA A 165 -21.72 2.65 1.94
N SER A 166 -22.16 1.60 2.64
CA SER A 166 -23.56 1.34 2.97
C SER A 166 -24.26 2.56 3.59
N LYS A 167 -25.32 3.06 2.94
CA LYS A 167 -26.28 4.00 3.53
C LYS A 167 -27.13 3.29 4.60
N LYS A 168 -26.55 3.00 5.77
CA LYS A 168 -27.29 2.78 7.02
C LYS A 168 -26.87 3.87 8.03
N ALA A 169 -27.89 4.45 8.67
CA ALA A 169 -27.94 5.81 9.22
C ALA A 169 -27.14 6.04 10.54
N PRO A 170 -27.24 7.26 11.13
CA PRO A 170 -26.13 8.16 11.45
C PRO A 170 -25.47 7.84 12.80
N LEU A 171 -24.14 7.76 12.82
CA LEU A 171 -23.42 8.01 14.06
C LEU A 171 -23.06 9.49 14.14
N SER A 172 -23.58 10.11 15.20
CA SER A 172 -23.07 11.28 15.91
C SER A 172 -22.10 12.19 15.15
N LYS A 173 -22.48 13.47 15.04
CA LYS A 173 -21.53 14.58 14.99
C LYS A 173 -20.58 14.49 16.18
N SER A 174 -19.49 13.75 16.05
CA SER A 174 -18.25 14.02 16.75
C SER A 174 -17.41 14.85 15.80
N SER A 175 -17.23 16.11 16.19
CA SER A 175 -16.12 16.99 15.80
C SER A 175 -15.28 16.53 14.62
N SER A 176 -15.30 17.34 13.57
CA SER A 176 -14.25 17.45 12.57
C SER A 176 -12.87 17.39 13.23
N ASP A 177 -12.30 16.21 13.28
CA ASP A 177 -10.87 16.02 13.35
C ASP A 177 -10.54 15.34 12.03
N ASP A 178 -9.93 16.13 11.15
CA ASP A 178 -9.25 15.64 9.97
C ASP A 178 -8.36 14.47 10.39
N LYS A 179 -8.80 13.23 10.15
CA LYS A 179 -7.89 12.10 10.08
C LYS A 179 -7.03 12.32 8.85
N LYS A 180 -6.01 13.16 9.01
CA LYS A 180 -4.83 13.20 8.17
C LYS A 180 -4.44 11.75 7.96
N GLN A 181 -4.44 11.33 6.70
CA GLN A 181 -3.66 10.18 6.26
C GLN A 181 -2.34 10.17 7.04
N ASP A 182 -1.94 9.00 7.53
CA ASP A 182 -0.63 8.78 8.12
C ASP A 182 0.44 8.81 7.00
N VAL A 183 0.47 9.93 6.26
CA VAL A 183 1.62 10.37 5.50
C VAL A 183 2.57 10.82 6.60
N GLY A 184 3.55 9.97 6.93
CA GLY A 184 4.45 10.16 8.06
C GLY A 184 4.71 11.64 8.31
N LYS A 185 4.13 12.16 9.39
CA LYS A 185 4.02 13.60 9.64
C LYS A 185 5.44 14.15 9.67
N PHE A 186 5.83 14.91 8.65
CA PHE A 186 7.12 15.58 8.62
C PHE A 186 7.21 16.46 9.87
N VAL A 187 8.32 16.35 10.60
CA VAL A 187 8.47 17.01 11.89
C VAL A 187 8.70 18.50 11.64
N ASP A 188 7.84 19.35 12.17
CA ASP A 188 8.07 20.79 12.11
C ASP A 188 9.37 21.13 12.88
N LEU A 189 10.25 21.88 12.24
CA LEU A 189 11.53 22.30 12.83
C LEU A 189 11.28 23.52 13.75
N PRO A 190 11.37 23.38 15.09
CA PRO A 190 11.11 24.50 16.01
C PRO A 190 12.16 25.59 15.81
N GLY A 191 11.71 26.83 15.56
CA GLY A 191 12.59 27.98 15.32
C GLY A 191 13.18 28.05 13.91
N ALA A 192 12.71 27.22 12.97
CA ALA A 192 13.13 27.33 11.58
C ALA A 192 12.59 28.61 10.92
N GLU A 193 13.51 29.41 10.40
CA GLU A 193 13.19 30.59 9.59
C GLU A 193 13.33 30.28 8.10
N MET A 194 12.40 30.80 7.29
CA MET A 194 12.45 30.66 5.83
C MET A 194 13.76 31.22 5.28
N GLY A 195 14.43 30.45 4.42
CA GLY A 195 15.70 30.81 3.79
C GLY A 195 16.95 30.52 4.64
N LYS A 196 16.80 30.16 5.93
CA LYS A 196 17.93 29.93 6.85
C LYS A 196 18.17 28.46 7.18
N VAL A 197 17.25 27.57 6.84
CA VAL A 197 17.41 26.14 7.10
C VAL A 197 18.54 25.58 6.22
N VAL A 198 19.49 24.90 6.84
CA VAL A 198 20.56 24.17 6.14
C VAL A 198 20.51 22.72 6.60
N VAL A 199 20.32 21.81 5.66
CA VAL A 199 20.31 20.37 5.89
C VAL A 199 21.52 19.73 5.22
N ARG A 200 21.98 18.63 5.80
CA ARG A 200 23.17 17.92 5.34
C ARG A 200 22.86 16.45 5.11
N PHE A 201 23.22 15.94 3.94
CA PHE A 201 23.29 14.51 3.67
C PHE A 201 24.76 14.11 3.58
N PRO A 202 25.28 13.33 4.54
CA PRO A 202 26.67 12.88 4.51
C PRO A 202 26.79 11.42 4.05
N PRO A 203 26.91 11.14 2.75
CA PRO A 203 27.18 9.78 2.28
C PRO A 203 28.62 9.36 2.60
N GLU A 204 28.77 8.13 3.09
CA GLU A 204 30.07 7.47 3.22
C GLU A 204 30.29 6.61 1.98
N ALA A 205 31.38 6.84 1.24
CA ALA A 205 31.67 6.13 -0.02
C ALA A 205 32.22 4.70 0.21
N SER A 206 31.74 4.00 1.24
CA SER A 206 32.14 2.64 1.61
C SER A 206 31.16 1.54 1.15
N GLY A 207 30.03 1.94 0.54
CA GLY A 207 29.03 1.01 -0.01
C GLY A 207 27.91 1.71 -0.79
N TYR A 208 26.98 0.92 -1.33
CA TYR A 208 25.85 1.41 -2.13
C TYR A 208 24.73 2.03 -1.27
N LEU A 209 23.98 2.96 -1.85
CA LEU A 209 22.80 3.50 -1.18
C LEU A 209 21.73 2.41 -1.05
N HIS A 210 21.13 2.32 0.15
CA HIS A 210 19.95 1.49 0.38
C HIS A 210 18.75 2.37 0.71
N ILE A 211 17.57 1.77 0.88
CA ILE A 211 16.31 2.49 1.10
C ILE A 211 16.33 3.46 2.30
N GLY A 212 17.17 3.18 3.30
CA GLY A 212 17.37 4.06 4.45
C GLY A 212 18.08 5.36 4.08
N HIS A 213 19.12 5.27 3.25
CA HIS A 213 19.80 6.43 2.69
C HIS A 213 18.88 7.26 1.80
N ALA A 214 18.11 6.60 0.92
CA ALA A 214 17.14 7.27 0.07
C ALA A 214 16.09 8.05 0.91
N LYS A 215 15.59 7.45 2.00
CA LYS A 215 14.65 8.12 2.91
C LYS A 215 15.28 9.36 3.55
N ALA A 216 16.51 9.28 4.03
CA ALA A 216 17.20 10.41 4.65
C ALA A 216 17.48 11.54 3.64
N ALA A 217 17.90 11.18 2.43
CA ALA A 217 18.21 12.14 1.37
C ALA A 217 16.94 12.87 0.88
N LEU A 218 15.84 12.15 0.65
CA LEU A 218 14.54 12.73 0.29
C LEU A 218 13.96 13.60 1.40
N LEU A 219 14.12 13.21 2.66
CA LEU A 219 13.70 14.02 3.80
C LEU A 219 14.46 15.35 3.87
N ASN A 220 15.77 15.32 3.65
CA ASN A 220 16.58 16.52 3.60
C ASN A 220 16.14 17.44 2.43
N GLN A 221 15.95 16.89 1.23
CA GLN A 221 15.44 17.67 0.09
C GLN A 221 14.06 18.28 0.38
N HIS A 222 13.17 17.55 1.08
CA HIS A 222 11.90 18.09 1.50
C HIS A 222 12.07 19.36 2.36
N TYR A 223 12.97 19.35 3.35
CA TYR A 223 13.22 20.55 4.17
C TYR A 223 13.88 21.69 3.39
N GLN A 224 14.80 21.38 2.47
CA GLN A 224 15.39 22.36 1.56
C GLN A 224 14.29 23.10 0.77
N ILE A 225 13.36 22.36 0.15
CA ILE A 225 12.28 22.95 -0.65
C ILE A 225 11.28 23.70 0.24
N THR A 226 10.78 23.05 1.29
CA THR A 226 9.73 23.60 2.17
C THR A 226 10.17 24.90 2.84
N PHE A 227 11.41 24.98 3.30
CA PHE A 227 11.93 26.16 3.99
C PHE A 227 12.69 27.12 3.07
N LYS A 228 12.74 26.86 1.75
CA LYS A 228 13.66 27.56 0.82
C LYS A 228 15.10 27.57 1.36
N GLY A 229 15.47 26.49 2.04
CA GLY A 229 16.76 26.29 2.68
C GLY A 229 17.81 25.80 1.70
N LYS A 230 18.90 25.26 2.23
CA LYS A 230 20.00 24.68 1.46
C LYS A 230 20.24 23.22 1.81
N LEU A 231 20.54 22.40 0.81
CA LEU A 231 20.99 21.02 0.96
C LEU A 231 22.47 20.92 0.64
N ILE A 232 23.26 20.51 1.63
CA ILE A 232 24.68 20.24 1.49
C ILE A 232 24.88 18.72 1.39
N MET A 233 25.47 18.27 0.29
CA MET A 233 25.98 16.92 0.17
C MET A 233 27.44 16.93 0.63
N ARG A 234 27.72 16.32 1.78
CA ARG A 234 29.06 16.31 2.36
C ARG A 234 29.63 14.90 2.39
N PHE A 235 30.49 14.57 1.44
CA PHE A 235 31.13 13.26 1.40
C PHE A 235 32.02 13.06 2.63
N ASP A 236 31.87 11.91 3.28
CA ASP A 236 32.82 11.47 4.29
C ASP A 236 33.98 10.77 3.59
N ASP A 237 35.12 11.46 3.54
CA ASP A 237 36.35 11.07 2.83
C ASP A 237 37.54 10.87 3.81
N THR A 238 37.24 10.43 5.03
CA THR A 238 38.21 10.34 6.13
C THR A 238 38.90 8.98 6.23
N ASN A 239 38.41 7.96 5.52
CA ASN A 239 38.90 6.59 5.58
C ASN A 239 39.37 6.07 4.20
N PRO A 240 40.67 6.26 3.88
CA PRO A 240 41.25 5.85 2.60
C PRO A 240 41.17 4.35 2.29
N GLU A 241 41.01 3.49 3.31
CA GLU A 241 40.96 2.02 3.10
C GLU A 241 39.56 1.54 2.71
N LYS A 242 38.52 2.27 3.09
CA LYS A 242 37.12 1.87 2.87
C LYS A 242 36.48 2.61 1.70
N GLU A 243 36.93 3.83 1.44
CA GLU A 243 36.35 4.69 0.43
C GLU A 243 36.91 4.36 -0.96
N LYS A 244 36.03 4.21 -1.94
CA LYS A 244 36.42 4.01 -3.34
C LYS A 244 35.71 5.03 -4.22
N GLU A 245 36.45 5.56 -5.20
CA GLU A 245 35.92 6.48 -6.21
C GLU A 245 34.71 5.88 -6.96
N ASP A 246 34.70 4.55 -7.16
CA ASP A 246 33.58 3.85 -7.78
C ASP A 246 32.28 3.98 -6.97
N PHE A 247 32.34 3.92 -5.64
CA PHE A 247 31.16 4.08 -4.79
C PHE A 247 30.66 5.52 -4.80
N GLU A 248 31.56 6.51 -4.80
CA GLU A 248 31.19 7.92 -4.91
C GLU A 248 30.42 8.21 -6.20
N LYS A 249 30.89 7.68 -7.33
CA LYS A 249 30.21 7.81 -8.63
C LYS A 249 28.80 7.21 -8.59
N VAL A 250 28.66 6.00 -8.07
CA VAL A 250 27.34 5.34 -7.98
C VAL A 250 26.40 6.08 -7.03
N ILE A 251 26.90 6.59 -5.90
CA ILE A 251 26.11 7.41 -4.99
C ILE A 251 25.59 8.68 -5.69
N LEU A 252 26.41 9.34 -6.50
CA LEU A 252 25.99 10.52 -7.27
C LEU A 252 24.93 10.16 -8.33
N GLU A 253 25.08 9.02 -9.01
CA GLU A 253 24.09 8.51 -9.96
C GLU A 253 22.76 8.20 -9.28
N ASP A 254 22.77 7.54 -8.12
CA ASP A 254 21.58 7.22 -7.33
C ASP A 254 20.87 8.49 -6.85
N VAL A 255 21.62 9.48 -6.37
CA VAL A 255 21.09 10.80 -5.97
C VAL A 255 20.41 11.50 -7.15
N ALA A 256 21.04 11.47 -8.33
CA ALA A 256 20.46 12.03 -9.55
C ALA A 256 19.21 11.26 -9.99
N MET A 257 19.21 9.93 -9.88
CA MET A 257 18.06 9.07 -10.18
C MET A 257 16.86 9.41 -9.28
N LEU A 258 17.13 9.66 -8.00
CA LEU A 258 16.13 10.09 -7.01
C LEU A 258 15.67 11.55 -7.18
N GLN A 259 16.18 12.28 -8.19
CA GLN A 259 15.86 13.68 -8.46
C GLN A 259 16.18 14.62 -7.27
N ILE A 260 17.26 14.30 -6.55
CA ILE A 260 17.76 15.10 -5.43
C ILE A 260 18.73 16.16 -5.97
N HIS A 261 18.53 17.40 -5.57
CA HIS A 261 19.32 18.54 -6.05
C HIS A 261 20.05 19.24 -4.89
N PRO A 262 21.27 18.81 -4.54
CA PRO A 262 22.12 19.51 -3.58
C PRO A 262 22.52 20.91 -4.09
N ASP A 263 22.57 21.89 -3.19
CA ASP A 263 23.07 23.24 -3.50
C ASP A 263 24.60 23.31 -3.44
N GLN A 264 25.23 22.44 -2.65
CA GLN A 264 26.67 22.45 -2.43
C GLN A 264 27.18 21.04 -2.20
N PHE A 265 28.37 20.77 -2.74
CA PHE A 265 29.16 19.58 -2.48
C PHE A 265 30.39 19.98 -1.65
N THR A 266 30.64 19.26 -0.56
CA THR A 266 31.85 19.44 0.27
C THR A 266 32.40 18.09 0.69
N TYR A 267 33.66 18.06 1.12
CA TYR A 267 34.32 16.89 1.66
C TYR A 267 34.62 17.12 3.15
N THR A 268 34.70 16.06 3.95
CA THR A 268 35.08 16.19 5.36
C THR A 268 36.53 16.68 5.48
N SER A 269 37.41 16.28 4.54
CA SER A 269 38.79 16.75 4.44
C SER A 269 38.95 18.27 4.28
N ASP A 270 38.00 18.94 3.62
CA ASP A 270 37.96 20.42 3.49
C ASP A 270 37.95 21.12 4.85
N HIS A 271 37.53 20.43 5.91
CA HIS A 271 37.36 20.97 7.26
C HIS A 271 38.39 20.47 8.28
N PHE A 272 39.42 19.73 7.87
CA PHE A 272 40.41 19.14 8.80
C PHE A 272 41.08 20.15 9.71
N THR A 273 41.46 21.33 9.19
CA THR A 273 42.05 22.38 10.02
C THR A 273 41.11 22.82 11.15
N THR A 274 39.82 22.99 10.84
CA THR A 274 38.79 23.36 11.81
C THR A 274 38.55 22.24 12.82
N ILE A 275 38.47 20.99 12.35
CA ILE A 275 38.27 19.82 13.22
C ILE A 275 39.43 19.65 14.19
N MET A 276 40.68 19.80 13.72
CA MET A 276 41.87 19.73 14.56
C MET A 276 41.86 20.83 15.62
N GLY A 277 41.51 22.08 15.25
CA GLY A 277 41.41 23.19 16.19
C GLY A 277 40.40 22.92 17.32
N PHE A 278 39.25 22.32 17.02
CA PHE A 278 38.29 21.90 18.04
C PHE A 278 38.83 20.76 18.92
N ALA A 279 39.52 19.78 18.33
CA ALA A 279 40.12 18.69 19.08
C ALA A 279 41.15 19.21 20.12
N GLU A 280 42.00 20.16 19.73
CA GLU A 280 42.95 20.81 20.65
C GLU A 280 42.25 21.59 21.77
N GLN A 281 41.15 22.28 21.47
CA GLN A 281 40.36 22.99 22.49
C GLN A 281 39.74 22.04 23.52
N MET A 282 39.29 20.86 23.10
CA MET A 282 38.68 19.86 23.99
C MET A 282 39.71 19.16 24.89
N LEU A 283 40.98 19.16 24.49
CA LEU A 283 42.08 18.57 25.25
C LEU A 283 42.72 19.53 26.27
N ARG A 284 42.45 20.84 26.15
CA ARG A 284 42.91 21.88 27.08
C ARG A 284 41.92 22.11 28.20
#